data_AF-A0A951B3A8-F1
#
_entry.id   AF-A0A951B3A8-F1
#
_cell.length_a   1.000
_cell.length_b   1.000
_cell.length_c   1.000
_cell.angle_alpha   90.00
_cell.angle_beta   90.00
_cell.angle_gamma   90.00
#
_symmetry.space_group_name_H-M   'P 1'
#
loop_
_entity.id
_entity.type
_entity.pdbx_description
1 polymer ?
#
loop_
_entity_poly.entity_id
_entity_poly.type
_entity_poly.pdbx_seq_one_letter_code
_entity_poly.pdbx_strand_id
1 'polypeptide(L)'
;MLTILTILFALAFDFLNGFHDAANSIATVVSTRVLSPRLAVVWAAFFNFVAAFFLGTAVAKTIGKGMVDLQYVNAYVIMAGLLGAIVWDLVTWWVGLPTSSSHALIGGYAGAAIAKGGWKVILWSGWTKTLVFIVVAPLMGLVLGAFFMLLATWMVRREAPRTVDSWFRKLQLISAGAYSLGHGGNDAQKTMGIVAGALYAGGYLSKAEMAGDWGSYHWPIILAAHSAIALGTYFGGWRIVH
;
A
#
# COMPACT_ATOMS: atom_id res chain seq x y z
N MET A 1 17.92 17.19 10.19
CA MET A 1 17.06 17.92 9.22
C MET A 1 16.70 17.06 8.01
N LEU A 2 17.68 16.52 7.27
CA LEU A 2 17.43 15.72 6.06
C LEU A 2 16.60 14.44 6.31
N THR A 3 16.81 13.74 7.43
CA THR A 3 16.00 12.58 7.82
C THR A 3 14.54 12.94 8.05
N ILE A 4 14.25 14.06 8.72
CA ILE A 4 12.89 14.52 8.97
C ILE A 4 12.18 14.81 7.65
N LEU A 5 12.85 15.51 6.73
CA LEU A 5 12.31 15.73 5.39
C LEU A 5 12.04 14.41 4.66
N THR A 6 12.97 13.45 4.72
CA THR A 6 12.80 12.14 4.09
C THR A 6 11.56 11.41 4.64
N ILE A 7 11.34 11.47 5.96
CA ILE A 7 10.15 10.88 6.59
C ILE A 7 8.89 11.60 6.14
N LEU A 8 8.88 12.92 6.07
CA LEU A 8 7.73 13.68 5.56
C LEU A 8 7.40 13.32 4.11
N PHE A 9 8.41 13.14 3.26
CA PHE A 9 8.22 12.66 1.88
C PHE A 9 7.65 11.24 1.84
N ALA A 10 8.12 10.35 2.72
CA ALA A 10 7.60 8.98 2.79
C ALA A 10 6.12 8.97 3.22
N LEU A 11 5.76 9.77 4.23
CA LEU A 11 4.36 9.91 4.68
C LEU A 11 3.49 10.61 3.63
N ALA A 12 4.03 11.58 2.89
CA ALA A 12 3.32 12.21 1.78
C ALA A 12 3.06 11.21 0.64
N PHE A 13 4.05 10.36 0.32
CA PHE A 13 3.85 9.25 -0.62
C PHE A 13 2.74 8.30 -0.13
N ASP A 14 2.76 7.90 1.14
CA ASP A 14 1.75 6.96 1.68
C ASP A 14 0.35 7.57 1.70
N PHE A 15 0.26 8.87 1.98
CA PHE A 15 -0.98 9.64 1.84
C PHE A 15 -1.47 9.63 0.38
N LEU A 16 -0.59 9.93 -0.58
CA LEU A 16 -0.96 9.91 -1.99
C LEU A 16 -1.35 8.51 -2.47
N ASN A 17 -0.69 7.48 -1.95
CA ASN A 17 -1.03 6.09 -2.23
C ASN A 17 -2.45 5.77 -1.74
N GLY A 18 -2.76 6.08 -0.48
CA GLY A 18 -4.11 5.94 0.05
C GLY A 18 -5.14 6.74 -0.76
N PHE A 19 -4.79 7.94 -1.19
CA PHE A 19 -5.64 8.81 -2.00
C PHE A 19 -5.92 8.24 -3.40
N HIS A 20 -4.90 7.66 -4.03
CA HIS A 20 -4.95 7.06 -5.36
C HIS A 20 -5.78 5.77 -5.34
N ASP A 21 -5.53 4.90 -4.36
CA ASP A 21 -6.10 3.55 -4.32
C ASP A 21 -7.40 3.42 -3.53
N ALA A 22 -7.89 4.50 -2.92
CA ALA A 22 -9.21 4.56 -2.28
C ALA A 22 -10.33 4.08 -3.20
N ALA A 23 -10.20 4.34 -4.50
CA ALA A 23 -11.16 3.93 -5.51
C ALA A 23 -11.41 2.41 -5.52
N ASN A 24 -10.35 1.62 -5.33
CA ASN A 24 -10.40 0.17 -5.45
C ASN A 24 -11.26 -0.48 -4.34
N SER A 25 -11.28 0.12 -3.15
CA SER A 25 -12.03 -0.40 -2.00
C SER A 25 -13.47 0.09 -1.92
N ILE A 26 -13.77 1.27 -2.47
CA ILE A 26 -15.09 1.90 -2.34
C ILE A 26 -16.00 1.73 -3.57
N ALA A 27 -15.44 1.47 -4.76
CA ALA A 27 -16.20 1.47 -6.01
C ALA A 27 -17.41 0.52 -5.99
N THR A 28 -17.25 -0.68 -5.41
CA THR A 28 -18.33 -1.68 -5.33
C THR A 28 -19.46 -1.23 -4.40
N VAL A 29 -19.15 -0.74 -3.20
CA VAL A 29 -20.15 -0.34 -2.20
C VAL A 29 -20.86 0.98 -2.54
N VAL A 30 -20.20 1.85 -3.31
CA VAL A 30 -20.77 3.11 -3.79
C VAL A 30 -21.67 2.87 -5.00
N SER A 31 -21.23 2.08 -5.97
CA SER A 31 -22.02 1.79 -7.20
C SER A 31 -23.31 1.03 -6.89
N THR A 32 -23.29 0.11 -5.94
CA THR A 32 -24.48 -0.61 -5.45
C THR A 32 -25.33 0.20 -4.47
N ARG A 33 -24.91 1.42 -4.15
CA ARG A 33 -25.57 2.34 -3.21
C ARG A 33 -25.78 1.74 -1.82
N VAL A 34 -24.88 0.86 -1.39
CA VAL A 34 -24.88 0.35 -0.01
C VAL A 34 -24.40 1.42 0.96
N LEU A 35 -23.38 2.17 0.59
CA LEU A 35 -22.93 3.35 1.30
C LEU A 35 -23.00 4.58 0.40
N SER A 36 -23.23 5.74 1.01
CA SER A 36 -22.93 7.00 0.34
C SER A 36 -21.42 7.15 0.17
N PRO A 37 -20.94 7.89 -0.85
CA PRO A 37 -19.51 8.04 -1.10
C PRO A 37 -18.71 8.50 0.13
N ARG A 38 -19.24 9.45 0.92
CA ARG A 38 -18.61 9.92 2.16
C ARG A 38 -18.47 8.82 3.22
N LEU A 39 -19.49 7.97 3.40
CA LEU A 39 -19.41 6.86 4.33
C LEU A 39 -18.46 5.76 3.84
N ALA A 40 -18.38 5.55 2.52
CA ALA A 40 -17.47 4.56 1.94
C ALA A 40 -16.00 4.92 2.17
N VAL A 41 -15.61 6.19 1.97
CA VAL A 41 -14.22 6.62 2.26
C VAL A 41 -13.89 6.57 3.76
N VAL A 42 -14.84 6.89 4.64
CA VAL A 42 -14.66 6.73 6.10
C VAL A 42 -14.49 5.26 6.47
N TRP A 43 -15.30 4.38 5.89
CA TRP A 43 -15.20 2.93 6.09
C TRP A 43 -13.83 2.41 5.65
N ALA A 44 -13.40 2.75 4.44
CA ALA A 44 -12.10 2.35 3.92
C ALA A 44 -10.93 2.91 4.76
N ALA A 45 -10.97 4.20 5.10
CA ALA A 45 -9.95 4.85 5.93
C ALA A 45 -9.82 4.19 7.31
N PHE A 46 -10.95 3.86 7.95
CA PHE A 46 -10.96 3.15 9.23
C PHE A 46 -10.25 1.80 9.13
N PHE A 47 -10.60 0.96 8.15
CA PHE A 47 -9.96 -0.35 7.99
C PHE A 47 -8.49 -0.26 7.55
N ASN A 48 -8.13 0.74 6.73
CA ASN A 48 -6.73 1.04 6.42
C ASN A 48 -5.95 1.38 7.69
N PHE A 49 -6.50 2.20 8.60
CA PHE A 49 -5.82 2.52 9.86
C PHE A 49 -5.72 1.32 10.80
N VAL A 50 -6.83 0.60 10.97
CA VAL A 50 -6.94 -0.54 11.90
C VAL A 50 -6.02 -1.70 11.52
N ALA A 51 -5.62 -1.82 10.25
CA ALA A 51 -4.61 -2.77 9.78
C ALA A 51 -3.30 -2.72 10.61
N ALA A 52 -2.98 -1.56 11.20
CA ALA A 52 -1.85 -1.35 12.12
C ALA A 52 -1.76 -2.36 13.26
N PHE A 53 -2.89 -2.89 13.71
CA PHE A 53 -2.95 -3.74 14.90
C PHE A 53 -3.04 -5.23 14.57
N PHE A 54 -3.25 -5.58 13.30
CA PHE A 54 -3.57 -6.96 12.90
C PHE A 54 -2.53 -7.58 11.96
N LEU A 55 -1.77 -6.77 11.22
CA LEU A 55 -0.88 -7.23 10.18
C LEU A 55 0.59 -6.96 10.53
N GLY A 56 1.47 -7.94 10.26
CA GLY A 56 2.88 -7.90 10.67
C GLY A 56 3.76 -6.94 9.84
N THR A 57 5.08 -7.04 9.95
CA THR A 57 6.05 -6.10 9.33
C THR A 57 6.93 -6.72 8.23
N ALA A 58 6.50 -7.84 7.63
CA ALA A 58 7.30 -8.59 6.66
C ALA A 58 7.62 -7.82 5.37
N VAL A 59 6.65 -7.07 4.83
CA VAL A 59 6.85 -6.21 3.65
C VAL A 59 7.80 -5.08 3.98
N ALA A 60 7.63 -4.45 5.15
CA ALA A 60 8.49 -3.37 5.61
C ALA A 60 9.96 -3.82 5.73
N LYS A 61 10.20 -5.01 6.28
CA LYS A 61 11.54 -5.62 6.35
C LYS A 61 12.14 -5.88 4.97
N THR A 62 11.32 -6.26 3.99
CA THR A 62 11.77 -6.48 2.61
C THR A 62 12.16 -5.17 1.94
N ILE A 63 11.33 -4.13 2.05
CA ILE A 63 11.64 -2.81 1.46
C ILE A 63 12.83 -2.15 2.16
N GLY A 64 12.88 -2.18 3.50
CA GLY A 64 13.87 -1.45 4.28
C GLY A 64 15.30 -1.97 4.14
N LYS A 65 15.49 -3.29 4.01
CA LYS A 65 16.85 -3.90 3.95
C LYS A 65 17.03 -5.00 2.90
N GLY A 66 15.97 -5.41 2.21
CA GLY A 66 16.00 -6.58 1.32
C GLY A 66 16.27 -6.27 -0.14
N MET A 67 15.98 -5.04 -0.61
CA MET A 67 16.01 -4.70 -2.04
C MET A 67 17.28 -4.00 -2.51
N VAL A 68 17.83 -3.10 -1.69
CA VAL A 68 19.02 -2.32 -2.01
C VAL A 68 20.04 -2.51 -0.90
N ASP A 69 21.31 -2.64 -1.27
CA ASP A 69 22.39 -2.71 -0.31
C ASP A 69 22.45 -1.41 0.51
N LEU A 70 22.27 -1.56 1.83
CA LEU A 70 22.19 -0.48 2.81
C LEU A 70 23.39 0.47 2.78
N GLN A 71 24.58 0.02 2.35
CA GLN A 71 25.74 0.90 2.25
C GLN A 71 25.55 2.03 1.22
N TYR A 72 24.68 1.81 0.23
CA TYR A 72 24.34 2.81 -0.78
C TYR A 72 23.07 3.59 -0.45
N VAL A 73 22.30 3.16 0.55
CA VAL A 73 21.08 3.84 0.98
C VAL A 73 21.44 5.05 1.84
N ASN A 74 21.26 6.25 1.28
CA ASN A 74 21.27 7.49 2.05
C ASN A 74 19.98 8.28 1.79
N ALA A 75 19.80 9.36 2.54
CA ALA A 75 18.60 10.17 2.42
C ALA A 75 18.35 10.70 0.99
N TYR A 76 19.41 11.02 0.23
CA TYR A 76 19.25 11.46 -1.17
C TYR A 76 18.67 10.36 -2.08
N VAL A 77 19.12 9.11 -1.93
CA VAL A 77 18.56 7.98 -2.71
C VAL A 77 17.09 7.77 -2.36
N ILE A 78 16.76 7.76 -1.07
CA ILE A 78 15.38 7.58 -0.62
C ILE A 78 14.50 8.72 -1.14
N MET A 79 14.93 9.97 -0.96
CA MET A 79 14.18 11.14 -1.41
C MET A 79 14.00 11.18 -2.93
N ALA A 80 15.05 10.87 -3.71
CA ALA A 80 14.95 10.82 -5.17
C ALA A 80 13.99 9.73 -5.64
N GLY A 81 14.03 8.54 -5.01
CA GLY A 81 13.10 7.46 -5.31
C GLY A 81 11.65 7.81 -4.95
N LEU A 82 11.42 8.39 -3.77
CA LEU A 82 10.10 8.87 -3.34
C LEU A 82 9.58 9.99 -4.24
N LEU A 83 10.41 10.96 -4.61
CA LEU A 83 10.04 12.03 -5.52
C LEU A 83 9.62 11.48 -6.89
N GLY A 84 10.38 10.53 -7.44
CA GLY A 84 10.02 9.87 -8.70
C GLY A 84 8.67 9.16 -8.62
N ALA A 85 8.43 8.42 -7.52
CA ALA A 85 7.17 7.73 -7.29
C ALA A 85 5.99 8.70 -7.11
N ILE A 86 6.14 9.72 -6.27
CA ILE A 86 5.12 10.76 -6.03
C ILE A 86 4.76 11.48 -7.33
N VAL A 87 5.75 11.91 -8.11
CA VAL A 87 5.51 12.59 -9.39
C VAL A 87 4.76 11.67 -10.34
N TRP A 88 5.15 10.40 -10.40
CA TRP A 88 4.46 9.42 -11.24
C TRP A 88 3.00 9.22 -10.82
N ASP A 89 2.74 8.99 -9.53
CA ASP A 89 1.38 8.79 -9.01
C ASP A 89 0.49 10.01 -9.23
N LEU A 90 1.03 11.23 -9.08
CA LEU A 90 0.31 12.47 -9.38
C LEU A 90 0.00 12.62 -10.87
N VAL A 91 0.93 12.26 -11.75
CA VAL A 91 0.73 12.27 -13.19
C VAL A 91 -0.36 11.27 -13.58
N THR A 92 -0.28 10.04 -13.10
CA THR A 92 -1.26 8.98 -13.43
C THR A 92 -2.64 9.31 -12.89
N TRP A 93 -2.71 9.86 -11.69
CA TRP A 93 -3.97 10.37 -11.14
C TRP A 93 -4.54 11.51 -11.99
N TRP A 94 -3.70 12.45 -12.44
CA TRP A 94 -4.16 13.58 -13.25
C TRP A 94 -4.80 13.13 -14.56
N VAL A 95 -4.25 12.08 -15.18
CA VAL A 95 -4.80 11.49 -16.42
C VAL A 95 -5.82 10.38 -16.18
N GLY A 96 -6.17 10.07 -14.92
CA GLY A 96 -7.17 9.06 -14.56
C GLY A 96 -6.74 7.61 -14.82
N LEU A 97 -5.44 7.32 -14.85
CA LEU A 97 -4.92 5.96 -15.04
C LEU A 97 -4.79 5.22 -13.71
N PRO A 98 -5.46 4.07 -13.51
CA PRO A 98 -5.25 3.22 -12.34
C PRO A 98 -3.88 2.54 -12.47
N THR A 99 -2.87 3.10 -11.82
CA THR A 99 -1.54 2.52 -11.73
C THR A 99 -1.21 2.11 -10.30
N SER A 100 -0.12 1.35 -10.14
CA SER A 100 0.30 0.84 -8.84
C SER A 100 1.41 1.73 -8.25
N SER A 101 1.08 2.44 -7.16
CA SER A 101 2.03 3.22 -6.37
C SER A 101 3.16 2.34 -5.82
N SER A 102 2.89 1.05 -5.59
CA SER A 102 3.91 0.08 -5.18
C SER A 102 5.00 -0.11 -6.22
N HIS A 103 4.63 -0.23 -7.50
CA HIS A 103 5.61 -0.33 -8.59
C HIS A 103 6.34 1.00 -8.79
N ALA A 104 5.64 2.13 -8.64
CA ALA A 104 6.24 3.45 -8.70
C ALA A 104 7.32 3.63 -7.61
N LEU A 105 7.02 3.26 -6.36
CA LEU A 105 7.96 3.31 -5.24
C LEU A 105 9.16 2.41 -5.45
N ILE A 106 8.92 1.13 -5.74
CA ILE A 106 9.98 0.14 -5.88
C ILE A 106 10.87 0.48 -7.08
N GLY A 107 10.27 0.86 -8.22
CA GLY A 107 10.99 1.30 -9.41
C GLY A 107 11.78 2.59 -9.20
N GLY A 108 11.18 3.60 -8.58
CA GLY A 108 11.84 4.86 -8.23
C GLY A 108 13.01 4.64 -7.27
N TYR A 109 12.82 3.80 -6.25
CA TYR A 109 13.86 3.47 -5.28
C TYR A 109 15.04 2.72 -5.91
N ALA A 110 14.77 1.73 -6.77
CA ALA A 110 15.82 1.05 -7.54
C ALA A 110 16.54 2.01 -8.49
N GLY A 111 15.80 2.83 -9.23
CA GLY A 111 16.39 3.79 -10.17
C GLY A 111 17.35 4.76 -9.47
N ALA A 112 16.94 5.31 -8.32
CA ALA A 112 17.78 6.17 -7.51
C ALA A 112 19.02 5.46 -6.97
N ALA A 113 18.89 4.20 -6.53
CA ALA A 113 20.02 3.41 -6.04
C ALA A 113 21.02 3.08 -7.17
N ILE A 114 20.52 2.65 -8.33
CA ILE A 114 21.33 2.35 -9.52
C ILE A 114 22.07 3.59 -9.99
N ALA A 115 21.41 4.76 -10.01
CA ALA A 115 22.07 6.02 -10.36
C ALA A 115 23.25 6.34 -9.42
N LYS A 116 23.17 5.95 -8.14
CA LYS A 116 24.25 6.18 -7.17
C LYS A 116 25.39 5.17 -7.24
N GLY A 117 25.10 3.88 -7.37
CA GLY A 117 26.10 2.82 -7.20
C GLY A 117 26.18 1.79 -8.31
N GLY A 118 25.42 1.96 -9.39
CA GLY A 118 25.29 1.02 -10.50
C GLY A 118 24.44 -0.22 -10.14
N TRP A 119 24.32 -1.16 -11.08
CA TRP A 119 23.47 -2.36 -10.92
C TRP A 119 23.85 -3.28 -9.74
N LYS A 120 25.10 -3.23 -9.28
CA LYS A 120 25.59 -4.04 -8.16
C LYS A 120 24.90 -3.74 -6.82
N VAL A 121 24.22 -2.61 -6.68
CA VAL A 121 23.51 -2.23 -5.44
C VAL A 121 22.20 -3.00 -5.24
N ILE A 122 21.70 -3.65 -6.30
CA ILE A 122 20.43 -4.36 -6.29
C ILE A 122 20.62 -5.76 -5.70
N LEU A 123 19.89 -6.04 -4.62
CA LEU A 123 19.92 -7.33 -3.94
C LEU A 123 18.86 -8.26 -4.52
N TRP A 124 19.19 -8.98 -5.60
CA TRP A 124 18.26 -9.84 -6.35
C TRP A 124 17.42 -10.80 -5.49
N SER A 125 17.95 -11.25 -4.35
CA SER A 125 17.22 -12.07 -3.38
C SER A 125 15.94 -11.42 -2.84
N GLY A 126 15.93 -10.09 -2.64
CA GLY A 126 14.74 -9.37 -2.20
C GLY A 126 13.77 -9.02 -3.34
N TRP A 127 14.26 -8.97 -4.58
CA TRP A 127 13.45 -8.61 -5.75
C TRP A 127 12.68 -9.79 -6.34
N THR A 128 13.27 -10.99 -6.29
CA THR A 128 12.73 -12.17 -6.96
C THR A 128 11.26 -12.42 -6.58
N LYS A 129 10.94 -12.39 -5.28
CA LYS A 129 9.56 -12.58 -4.81
C LYS A 129 8.64 -11.48 -5.33
N THR A 130 9.03 -10.22 -5.17
CA THR A 130 8.22 -9.10 -5.65
C THR A 130 7.91 -9.22 -7.13
N LEU A 131 8.94 -9.44 -7.98
CA LEU A 131 8.79 -9.56 -9.44
C LEU A 131 7.88 -10.72 -9.84
N VAL A 132 8.00 -11.88 -9.19
CA VAL A 132 7.11 -13.02 -9.44
C VAL A 132 5.67 -12.68 -9.09
N PHE A 133 5.43 -12.03 -7.95
CA PHE A 133 4.09 -11.68 -7.50
C PHE A 133 3.42 -10.55 -8.29
N ILE A 134 4.16 -9.78 -9.10
CA ILE A 134 3.57 -8.86 -10.09
C ILE A 134 2.66 -9.60 -11.06
N VAL A 135 3.07 -10.81 -11.47
CA VAL A 135 2.32 -11.63 -12.42
C VAL A 135 1.40 -12.61 -11.68
N VAL A 136 1.90 -13.24 -10.63
CA VAL A 136 1.15 -14.27 -9.90
C VAL A 136 -0.05 -13.68 -9.15
N ALA A 137 0.06 -12.51 -8.52
CA ALA A 137 -1.05 -11.97 -7.72
C ALA A 137 -2.30 -11.61 -8.57
N PRO A 138 -2.19 -10.93 -9.73
CA PRO A 138 -3.33 -10.71 -10.60
C PRO A 138 -3.95 -12.01 -11.16
N LEU A 139 -3.11 -12.99 -11.54
CA LEU A 139 -3.60 -14.29 -12.01
C LEU A 139 -4.34 -15.06 -10.91
N MET A 140 -3.80 -15.07 -9.69
CA MET A 140 -4.47 -15.65 -8.54
C MET A 140 -5.78 -14.92 -8.24
N GLY A 141 -5.79 -13.58 -8.28
CA GLY A 141 -6.99 -12.78 -8.11
C GLY A 141 -8.08 -13.12 -9.13
N LEU A 142 -7.70 -13.31 -10.40
CA LEU A 142 -8.61 -13.71 -11.47
C LEU A 142 -9.17 -15.13 -11.26
N VAL A 143 -8.32 -16.11 -10.96
CA VAL A 143 -8.73 -17.50 -10.73
C VAL A 143 -9.62 -17.63 -9.50
N LEU A 144 -9.19 -17.05 -8.37
CA LEU A 144 -9.96 -17.08 -7.12
C LEU A 144 -11.25 -16.28 -7.24
N GLY A 145 -11.22 -15.11 -7.89
CA GLY A 145 -12.40 -14.30 -8.16
C GLY A 145 -13.45 -15.04 -8.99
N ALA A 146 -13.03 -15.69 -10.08
CA ALA A 146 -13.92 -16.51 -10.91
C ALA A 146 -14.49 -17.70 -10.13
N PHE A 147 -13.65 -18.38 -9.35
CA PHE A 147 -14.07 -19.49 -8.50
C PHE A 147 -15.11 -19.06 -7.45
N PHE A 148 -14.86 -17.98 -6.71
CA PHE A 148 -15.80 -17.48 -5.71
C PHE A 148 -17.09 -16.94 -6.33
N MET A 149 -17.01 -16.33 -7.52
CA MET A 149 -18.20 -15.91 -8.27
C MET A 149 -19.07 -17.11 -8.63
N LEU A 150 -18.48 -18.17 -9.21
CA LEU A 150 -19.20 -19.40 -9.53
C LEU A 150 -19.83 -20.01 -8.27
N LEU A 151 -19.04 -20.17 -7.20
CA LEU A 151 -19.53 -20.69 -5.93
C LEU A 151 -20.73 -19.88 -5.41
N ALA A 152 -20.59 -18.55 -5.35
CA ALA A 152 -21.62 -17.64 -4.87
C ALA A 152 -22.90 -17.75 -5.70
N THR A 153 -22.78 -17.71 -7.04
CA THR A 153 -23.92 -17.87 -7.95
C THR A 153 -24.62 -19.21 -7.75
N TRP A 154 -23.88 -20.31 -7.61
CA TRP A 154 -24.45 -21.63 -7.40
C TRP A 154 -25.16 -21.78 -6.05
N MET A 155 -24.64 -21.15 -5.00
CA MET A 155 -25.26 -21.15 -3.66
C MET A 155 -26.61 -20.44 -3.65
N VAL A 156 -26.74 -19.31 -4.37
CA VAL A 156 -27.97 -18.49 -4.34
C VAL A 156 -28.88 -18.68 -5.55
N ARG A 157 -28.56 -19.58 -6.48
CA ARG A 157 -29.32 -19.77 -7.74
C ARG A 157 -30.81 -20.10 -7.59
N ARG A 158 -31.24 -20.56 -6.42
CA ARG A 158 -32.63 -20.91 -6.11
C ARG A 158 -33.35 -19.85 -5.28
N GLU A 159 -32.63 -18.83 -4.84
CA GLU A 159 -33.14 -17.79 -3.96
C GLU A 159 -33.78 -16.65 -4.77
N ALA A 160 -34.78 -16.00 -4.18
CA ALA A 160 -35.41 -14.84 -4.79
C ALA A 160 -34.43 -13.66 -4.85
N PRO A 161 -34.37 -12.88 -5.96
CA PRO A 161 -33.42 -11.77 -6.12
C PRO A 161 -33.41 -10.77 -4.96
N ARG A 162 -34.57 -10.49 -4.35
CA ARG A 162 -34.70 -9.58 -3.20
C ARG A 162 -34.00 -10.10 -1.94
N THR A 163 -34.03 -11.41 -1.70
CA THR A 163 -33.33 -12.05 -0.57
C THR A 163 -31.82 -11.99 -0.79
N VAL A 164 -31.37 -12.32 -2.00
CA VAL A 164 -29.96 -12.26 -2.40
C VAL A 164 -29.41 -10.85 -2.24
N ASP A 165 -30.13 -9.84 -2.75
CA ASP A 165 -29.73 -8.44 -2.60
C ASP A 165 -29.55 -8.04 -1.13
N SER A 166 -30.51 -8.37 -0.26
CA SER A 166 -30.43 -8.09 1.18
C SER A 166 -29.19 -8.69 1.85
N TRP A 167 -28.80 -9.91 1.47
CA TRP A 167 -27.60 -10.57 1.99
C TRP A 167 -26.31 -9.95 1.44
N PHE A 168 -26.23 -9.78 0.12
CA PHE A 168 -25.04 -9.25 -0.56
C PHE A 168 -24.77 -7.79 -0.21
N ARG A 169 -25.80 -7.01 0.13
CA ARG A 169 -25.63 -5.66 0.70
C ARG A 169 -24.85 -5.64 2.02
N LYS A 170 -25.00 -6.68 2.85
CA LYS A 170 -24.22 -6.81 4.10
C LYS A 170 -22.83 -7.39 3.84
N LEU A 171 -22.74 -8.44 3.02
CA LEU A 171 -21.48 -9.11 2.73
C LEU A 171 -20.47 -8.21 2.00
N GLN A 172 -20.94 -7.32 1.12
CA GLN A 172 -20.02 -6.39 0.44
C GLN A 172 -19.37 -5.37 1.38
N LEU A 173 -20.02 -5.01 2.50
CA LEU A 173 -19.39 -4.16 3.53
C LEU A 173 -18.22 -4.88 4.19
N ILE A 174 -18.40 -6.16 4.50
CA ILE A 174 -17.35 -7.03 5.04
C ILE A 174 -16.22 -7.17 4.01
N SER A 175 -16.56 -7.41 2.74
CA SER A 175 -15.58 -7.53 1.65
C SER A 175 -14.79 -6.23 1.45
N ALA A 176 -15.45 -5.07 1.46
CA ALA A 176 -14.80 -3.76 1.31
C ALA A 176 -13.90 -3.44 2.51
N GLY A 177 -14.33 -3.81 3.73
CA GLY A 177 -13.52 -3.71 4.94
C GLY A 177 -12.29 -4.62 4.88
N ALA A 178 -12.45 -5.88 4.47
CA ALA A 178 -11.36 -6.84 4.31
C ALA A 178 -10.35 -6.39 3.23
N TYR A 179 -10.84 -5.87 2.10
CA TYR A 179 -9.98 -5.30 1.06
C TYR A 179 -9.17 -4.11 1.62
N SER A 180 -9.83 -3.17 2.31
CA SER A 180 -9.17 -1.99 2.88
C SER A 180 -8.16 -2.36 3.97
N LEU A 181 -8.47 -3.37 4.79
CA LEU A 181 -7.54 -3.89 5.80
C LEU A 181 -6.31 -4.54 5.15
N GLY A 182 -6.51 -5.31 4.07
CA GLY A 182 -5.41 -5.89 3.29
C GLY A 182 -4.57 -4.84 2.58
N HIS A 183 -5.20 -3.80 2.03
CA HIS A 183 -4.54 -2.65 1.41
C HIS A 183 -3.66 -1.92 2.43
N GLY A 184 -4.23 -1.44 3.55
CA GLY A 184 -3.48 -0.78 4.61
C GLY A 184 -2.34 -1.65 5.14
N GLY A 185 -2.61 -2.94 5.32
CA GLY A 185 -1.62 -3.91 5.75
C GLY A 185 -0.45 -4.12 4.81
N ASN A 186 -0.65 -4.07 3.50
CA ASN A 186 0.43 -4.29 2.54
C ASN A 186 1.17 -2.98 2.22
N ASP A 187 0.41 -1.91 2.01
CA ASP A 187 0.91 -0.69 1.43
C ASP A 187 1.55 0.24 2.46
N ALA A 188 0.95 0.39 3.64
CA ALA A 188 1.57 1.17 4.72
C ALA A 188 2.93 0.58 5.11
N GLN A 189 3.07 -0.76 5.07
CA GLN A 189 4.34 -1.42 5.37
C GLN A 189 5.48 -1.00 4.44
N LYS A 190 5.19 -0.67 3.17
CA LYS A 190 6.22 -0.22 2.24
C LYS A 190 6.80 1.10 2.72
N THR A 191 5.94 2.03 3.11
CA THR A 191 6.31 3.29 3.73
C THR A 191 7.06 3.09 5.05
N MET A 192 6.62 2.16 5.91
CA MET A 192 7.36 1.82 7.13
C MET A 192 8.80 1.39 6.84
N GLY A 193 9.01 0.56 5.82
CA GLY A 193 10.34 0.13 5.39
C GLY A 193 11.22 1.29 4.94
N ILE A 194 10.64 2.26 4.22
CA ILE A 194 11.33 3.46 3.77
C ILE A 194 11.66 4.39 4.96
N VAL A 195 10.72 4.61 5.87
CA VAL A 195 10.94 5.40 7.09
C VAL A 195 12.01 4.78 7.97
N ALA A 196 11.98 3.45 8.17
CA ALA A 196 13.02 2.72 8.88
C ALA A 196 14.39 2.86 8.19
N GLY A 197 14.42 2.76 6.85
CA GLY A 197 15.63 3.02 6.06
C GLY A 197 16.17 4.45 6.23
N ALA A 198 15.29 5.46 6.30
CA ALA A 198 15.67 6.85 6.52
C ALA A 198 16.22 7.09 7.93
N LEU A 199 15.61 6.48 8.95
CA LEU A 199 16.09 6.53 10.34
C LEU A 199 17.45 5.83 10.48
N TYR A 200 17.64 4.68 9.83
CA TYR A 200 18.92 3.98 9.78
C TYR A 200 20.00 4.82 9.09
N ALA A 201 19.70 5.38 7.91
CA ALA A 201 20.63 6.26 7.19
C ALA A 201 20.96 7.55 7.96
N GLY A 202 20.05 8.01 8.82
CA GLY A 202 20.26 9.16 9.72
C GLY A 202 21.03 8.84 11.00
N GLY A 203 21.37 7.57 11.26
CA GLY A 203 22.05 7.13 12.48
C GLY A 203 21.14 7.00 13.71
N TYR A 204 19.81 7.06 13.53
CA TYR A 204 18.83 6.91 14.62
C TYR A 204 18.47 5.46 14.93
N LEU A 205 18.69 4.54 13.98
CA LEU A 205 18.54 3.10 14.19
C LEU A 205 19.90 2.42 14.05
N SER A 206 20.20 1.52 14.99
CA SER A 206 21.32 0.58 14.84
C SER A 206 21.01 -0.50 13.80
N LYS A 207 22.05 -1.21 13.34
CA LYS A 207 21.89 -2.36 12.43
C LYS A 207 21.03 -3.47 13.06
N ALA A 208 21.11 -3.66 14.38
CA ALA A 208 20.31 -4.64 15.10
C ALA A 208 18.83 -4.24 15.14
N GLU A 209 18.52 -2.97 15.44
CA GLU A 209 17.15 -2.47 15.47
C GLU A 209 16.51 -2.45 14.07
N MET A 210 17.28 -2.08 13.04
CA MET A 210 16.84 -2.17 11.65
C MET A 210 16.56 -3.62 11.23
N ALA A 211 17.30 -4.59 11.78
CA ALA A 211 17.10 -5.99 11.49
C ALA A 211 15.94 -6.63 12.27
N GLY A 212 15.67 -6.13 13.48
CA GLY A 212 14.65 -6.59 14.40
C GLY A 212 13.31 -5.88 14.19
N ASP A 213 12.88 -5.14 15.20
CA ASP A 213 11.53 -4.55 15.27
C ASP A 213 11.54 -3.02 15.42
N TRP A 214 12.63 -2.36 15.01
CA TRP A 214 12.84 -0.91 15.07
C TRP A 214 12.89 -0.29 16.48
N GLY A 215 12.95 -1.11 17.53
CA GLY A 215 13.18 -0.66 18.90
C GLY A 215 12.12 0.34 19.37
N SER A 216 12.55 1.49 19.90
CA SER A 216 11.66 2.56 20.35
C SER A 216 10.83 3.20 19.22
N TYR A 217 11.23 3.01 17.96
CA TYR A 217 10.54 3.53 16.79
C TYR A 217 9.46 2.60 16.23
N HIS A 218 9.28 1.39 16.80
CA HIS A 218 8.31 0.40 16.31
C HIS A 218 6.91 0.99 16.07
N TRP A 219 6.24 1.39 17.16
CA TRP A 219 4.89 1.94 17.11
C TRP A 219 4.82 3.30 16.40
N PRO A 220 5.76 4.25 16.62
CA PRO A 220 5.76 5.50 15.87
C PRO A 220 5.76 5.31 14.35
N ILE A 221 6.57 4.37 13.82
CA ILE A 221 6.63 4.07 12.38
C ILE A 221 5.30 3.49 11.90
N ILE A 222 4.77 2.49 12.61
CA ILE A 222 3.53 1.80 12.24
C ILE A 222 2.35 2.76 12.24
N LEU A 223 2.18 3.55 13.29
CA LEU A 223 1.05 4.47 13.44
C LEU A 223 1.14 5.63 12.45
N ALA A 224 2.35 6.15 12.18
CA ALA A 224 2.53 7.23 11.21
C ALA A 224 2.15 6.79 9.78
N ALA A 225 2.63 5.62 9.34
CA ALA A 225 2.30 5.09 8.01
C ALA A 225 0.79 4.79 7.88
N HIS A 226 0.22 4.05 8.83
CA HIS A 226 -1.22 3.75 8.78
C HIS A 226 -2.12 4.99 8.91
N SER A 227 -1.68 6.02 9.65
CA SER A 227 -2.40 7.31 9.67
C SER A 227 -2.31 8.01 8.32
N ALA A 228 -1.14 8.04 7.69
CA ALA A 228 -0.94 8.70 6.41
C ALA A 228 -1.80 8.06 5.31
N ILE A 229 -1.74 6.73 5.15
CA ILE A 229 -2.55 6.02 4.15
C ILE A 229 -4.06 6.13 4.43
N ALA A 230 -4.48 6.09 5.70
CA ALA A 230 -5.88 6.23 6.06
C ALA A 230 -6.41 7.65 5.77
N LEU A 231 -5.62 8.69 6.10
CA LEU A 231 -5.95 10.07 5.77
C LEU A 231 -6.00 10.27 4.26
N GLY A 232 -5.03 9.72 3.52
CA GLY A 232 -5.04 9.70 2.06
C GLY A 232 -6.33 9.12 1.50
N THR A 233 -6.71 7.94 2.01
CA THR A 233 -7.95 7.24 1.61
C THR A 233 -9.19 8.10 1.86
N TYR A 234 -9.25 8.78 3.00
CA TYR A 234 -10.38 9.65 3.34
C TYR A 234 -10.55 10.82 2.36
N PHE A 235 -9.45 11.41 1.88
CA PHE A 235 -9.49 12.53 0.94
C PHE A 235 -9.57 12.10 -0.53
N GLY A 236 -9.39 10.82 -0.85
CA GLY A 236 -9.19 10.32 -2.22
C GLY A 236 -10.35 9.57 -2.86
N GLY A 237 -10.03 8.93 -3.99
CA GLY A 237 -10.94 8.07 -4.76
C GLY A 237 -11.86 8.79 -5.77
N TRP A 238 -12.12 10.08 -5.62
CA TRP A 238 -13.16 10.79 -6.39
C TRP A 238 -12.94 10.82 -7.90
N ARG A 239 -11.69 11.02 -8.36
CA ARG A 239 -11.37 11.18 -9.79
C ARG A 239 -11.20 9.85 -10.54
N ILE A 240 -10.98 8.76 -9.82
CA ILE A 240 -10.75 7.41 -10.39
C ILE A 240 -12.03 6.57 -10.34
N VAL A 241 -12.95 6.86 -9.41
CA VAL A 241 -14.25 6.15 -9.30
C VAL A 241 -15.30 6.63 -10.33
N HIS A 242 -15.12 7.80 -10.94
CA HIS A 242 -16.09 8.44 -11.84
C HIS A 242 -15.69 8.38 -13.31
#